data_AF-A0A7G9J0X2-F1
#
_entry.id   AF-A0A7G9J0X2-F1
#
_cell.length_a   1.000
_cell.length_b   1.000
_cell.length_c   1.000
_cell.angle_alpha   90.00
_cell.angle_beta   90.00
_cell.angle_gamma   90.00
#
_symmetry.space_group_name_H-M   'P 1'
#
loop_
_entity.id
_entity.type
_entity.pdbx_description
1 polymer ?
#
loop_
_entity_poly.entity_id
_entity_poly.type
_entity_poly.pdbx_seq_one_letter_code
_entity_poly.pdbx_strand_id
1 'polypeptide(L)'
;HSYIELKDRRRPSEIRRITSSVKYAGSKVASTSEVLKFTLFHVFGKADRPEASRIALLLTASEEPPPMAKTIIRYVQGLKKKKVIVIPVGLGPHASLKQIRLIEKQAPENKAFLLSGVNELEQRRDEILNYLCDLVPDIPVVTVPSPVVQVTVSPELMASPTSLHSRHMILDVVFVLEGSDKIGEANFNKSKEFMEQVIQRMDVGQHNIHISIIQYSYAVTVEFSFNETQSKRYILEKVQQIRYRGGN
;
A
#
# COMPACT_ATOMS: atom_id res chain seq x y z
N HIS A 1 -11.72 8.00 29.24
CA HIS A 1 -10.39 7.36 29.15
C HIS A 1 -10.36 6.19 30.11
N SER A 2 -10.24 4.95 29.60
CA SER A 2 -10.21 3.75 30.44
C SER A 2 -8.78 3.22 30.47
N TYR A 3 -8.10 3.37 31.61
CA TYR A 3 -6.82 2.72 31.89
C TYR A 3 -7.08 1.24 32.18
N ILE A 4 -6.37 0.34 31.48
CA ILE A 4 -6.41 -1.10 31.75
C ILE A 4 -5.21 -1.41 32.65
N GLU A 5 -5.48 -1.86 33.88
CA GLU A 5 -4.43 -2.38 34.77
C GLU A 5 -3.99 -3.78 34.33
N LEU A 6 -2.67 -4.00 34.29
CA LEU A 6 -2.00 -5.22 33.83
C LEU A 6 -2.24 -6.46 34.72
N LYS A 7 -3.16 -6.40 35.70
CA LYS A 7 -3.48 -7.49 36.63
C LYS A 7 -4.74 -8.27 36.25
N ASP A 8 -5.53 -7.80 35.28
CA ASP A 8 -6.73 -8.50 34.84
C ASP A 8 -6.38 -9.72 33.97
N ARG A 9 -6.45 -10.93 34.55
CA ARG A 9 -6.40 -12.20 33.80
C ARG A 9 -7.66 -12.35 32.94
N ARG A 10 -7.67 -11.77 31.74
CA ARG A 10 -8.78 -11.91 30.77
C ARG A 10 -8.55 -13.08 29.81
N ARG A 11 -9.64 -13.68 29.32
CA ARG A 11 -9.55 -14.80 28.36
C ARG A 11 -8.93 -14.31 27.05
N PRO A 12 -8.16 -15.14 26.32
CA PRO A 12 -7.52 -14.74 25.06
C PRO A 12 -8.50 -14.14 24.02
N SER A 13 -9.74 -14.61 23.98
CA SER A 13 -10.80 -14.08 23.11
C SER A 13 -11.28 -12.68 23.51
N GLU A 14 -11.31 -12.38 24.80
CA GLU A 14 -11.66 -11.05 25.33
C GLU A 14 -10.53 -10.06 25.12
N ILE A 15 -9.28 -10.50 25.32
CA ILE A 15 -8.09 -9.70 24.95
C ILE A 15 -8.12 -9.41 23.45
N ARG A 16 -8.47 -10.38 22.60
CA ARG A 16 -8.60 -10.16 21.15
C ARG A 16 -9.64 -9.10 20.80
N ARG A 17 -10.83 -9.14 21.42
CA ARG A 17 -11.87 -8.10 21.26
C ARG A 17 -11.43 -6.72 21.77
N ILE A 18 -10.72 -6.67 22.90
CA ILE A 18 -10.21 -5.41 23.45
C ILE A 18 -9.10 -4.85 22.57
N THR A 19 -8.14 -5.67 22.13
CA THR A 19 -7.08 -5.24 21.20
C THR A 19 -7.63 -4.77 19.85
N SER A 20 -8.78 -5.28 19.39
CA SER A 20 -9.43 -4.74 18.18
C SER A 20 -10.09 -3.37 18.39
N SER A 21 -10.31 -2.94 19.64
CA SER A 21 -10.94 -1.65 19.99
C SER A 21 -9.95 -0.56 20.43
N VAL A 22 -8.69 -0.92 20.72
CA VAL A 22 -7.65 0.04 21.10
C VAL A 22 -7.09 0.69 19.83
N LYS A 23 -7.31 1.99 19.66
CA LYS A 23 -6.61 2.78 18.63
C LYS A 23 -5.10 2.60 18.83
N TYR A 24 -4.39 2.24 17.77
CA TYR A 24 -2.94 2.08 17.79
C TYR A 24 -2.30 3.36 18.32
N ALA A 25 -1.61 3.28 19.47
CA ALA A 25 -0.87 4.39 20.03
C ALA A 25 0.32 4.66 19.10
N GLY A 26 0.21 5.69 18.26
CA GLY A 26 1.29 6.04 17.34
C GLY A 26 2.31 6.99 17.97
N SER A 27 2.95 7.80 17.13
CA SER A 27 4.00 8.74 17.50
C SER A 27 3.44 10.12 17.88
N LYS A 28 4.31 11.10 18.14
CA LYS A 28 3.95 12.53 18.30
C LYS A 28 3.91 13.29 16.97
N VAL A 29 4.44 12.68 15.93
CA VAL A 29 4.55 13.21 14.56
C VAL A 29 4.25 12.09 13.57
N ALA A 30 4.04 12.43 12.30
CA ALA A 30 3.98 11.47 11.20
C ALA A 30 5.20 10.54 11.22
N SER A 31 4.98 9.27 11.52
CA SER A 31 6.06 8.29 11.70
C SER A 31 6.00 7.18 10.67
N THR A 32 6.99 7.21 9.77
CA THR A 32 7.21 6.16 8.77
C THR A 32 7.59 4.83 9.44
N SER A 33 8.30 4.89 10.57
CA SER A 33 8.70 3.73 11.37
C SER A 33 7.49 3.01 11.94
N GLU A 34 6.55 3.77 12.52
CA GLU A 34 5.32 3.19 13.09
C GLU A 34 4.41 2.62 12.01
N VAL A 35 4.27 3.30 10.86
CA VAL A 35 3.45 2.75 9.77
C VAL A 35 4.10 1.52 9.14
N LEU A 36 5.42 1.46 8.97
CA LEU A 36 6.11 0.26 8.47
C LEU A 36 6.01 -0.92 9.45
N LYS A 37 6.09 -0.65 10.76
CA LYS A 37 5.81 -1.65 11.81
C LYS A 37 4.38 -2.16 11.71
N PHE A 38 3.41 -1.26 11.55
CA PHE A 38 2.01 -1.63 11.40
C PHE A 38 1.79 -2.48 10.15
N THR A 39 2.33 -2.06 9.00
CA THR A 39 2.29 -2.82 7.74
C THR A 39 2.89 -4.22 7.89
N LEU A 40 4.02 -4.34 8.60
CA LEU A 40 4.67 -5.62 8.84
C LEU A 40 3.83 -6.59 9.68
N PHE A 41 3.30 -6.14 10.81
CA PHE A 41 2.69 -7.03 11.81
C PHE A 41 1.16 -7.12 11.71
N HIS A 42 0.49 -6.06 11.25
CA HIS A 42 -0.97 -5.99 11.25
C HIS A 42 -1.57 -6.15 9.87
N VAL A 43 -0.87 -5.73 8.81
CA VAL A 43 -1.32 -5.92 7.42
C VAL A 43 -0.79 -7.27 6.91
N PHE A 44 0.50 -7.38 6.58
CA PHE A 44 1.09 -8.63 6.07
C PHE A 44 1.40 -9.68 7.14
N GLY A 45 1.22 -9.34 8.41
CA GLY A 45 1.25 -10.32 9.49
C GLY A 45 0.00 -11.20 9.51
N LYS A 46 -1.11 -10.73 8.94
CA LYS A 46 -2.42 -11.40 8.92
C LYS A 46 -2.86 -11.86 7.53
N ALA A 47 -2.13 -11.50 6.48
CA ALA A 47 -2.44 -11.91 5.10
C ALA A 47 -2.15 -13.40 4.92
N ASP A 48 -3.12 -14.14 4.37
CA ASP A 48 -3.08 -15.59 4.16
C ASP A 48 -3.19 -15.93 2.68
N ARG A 49 -2.26 -15.37 1.89
CA ARG A 49 -2.09 -15.60 0.45
C ARG A 49 -0.61 -15.83 0.15
N PRO A 50 -0.11 -17.07 0.28
CA PRO A 50 1.30 -17.38 0.02
C PRO A 50 1.70 -17.27 -1.46
N GLU A 51 0.73 -17.40 -2.37
CA GLU A 51 0.88 -17.30 -3.82
C GLU A 51 0.96 -15.86 -4.32
N ALA A 52 0.52 -14.88 -3.53
CA ALA A 52 0.51 -13.48 -3.92
C ALA A 52 1.87 -12.79 -3.71
N SER A 53 2.32 -12.05 -4.73
CA SER A 53 3.40 -11.08 -4.57
C SER A 53 2.90 -9.89 -3.76
N ARG A 54 3.72 -9.38 -2.84
CA ARG A 54 3.29 -8.38 -1.84
C ARG A 54 4.00 -7.06 -2.08
N ILE A 55 3.22 -5.99 -2.18
CA ILE A 55 3.73 -4.65 -2.46
C ILE A 55 3.16 -3.66 -1.45
N ALA A 56 4.03 -2.80 -0.89
CA ALA A 56 3.64 -1.65 -0.11
C ALA A 56 4.05 -0.37 -0.85
N LEU A 57 3.06 0.39 -1.33
CA LEU A 57 3.27 1.69 -1.95
C LEU A 57 3.16 2.78 -0.88
N LEU A 58 4.30 3.35 -0.48
CA LEU A 58 4.41 4.30 0.63
C LEU A 58 4.49 5.72 0.12
N LEU A 59 3.42 6.49 0.26
CA LEU A 59 3.41 7.93 -0.04
C LEU A 59 3.78 8.69 1.22
N THR A 60 4.96 9.32 1.24
CA THR A 60 5.52 9.98 2.41
C THR A 60 6.01 11.38 2.09
N ALA A 61 5.71 12.33 2.97
CA ALA A 61 6.09 13.73 2.86
C ALA A 61 6.85 14.25 4.09
N SER A 62 6.83 13.54 5.21
CA SER A 62 7.49 13.97 6.44
C SER A 62 8.82 13.27 6.68
N GLU A 63 9.68 13.95 7.43
CA GLU A 63 10.91 13.36 7.95
C GLU A 63 10.65 12.66 9.29
N GLU A 64 11.09 11.41 9.40
CA GLU A 64 11.12 10.71 10.68
C GLU A 64 12.11 11.38 11.64
N PRO A 65 11.74 11.58 12.93
CA PRO A 65 12.68 12.02 13.95
C PRO A 65 13.96 11.16 13.98
N PRO A 66 15.16 11.77 14.06
CA PRO A 66 16.43 11.03 13.96
C PRO A 66 16.59 9.81 14.89
N PRO A 67 16.10 9.82 16.15
CA PRO A 67 16.14 8.63 17.01
C PRO A 67 15.33 7.45 16.46
N MET A 68 14.22 7.73 15.78
CA MET A 68 13.30 6.72 15.23
C MET A 68 13.71 6.25 13.83
N ALA A 69 14.39 7.11 13.05
CA ALA A 69 14.83 6.79 11.69
C ALA A 69 15.68 5.50 11.59
N LYS A 70 16.43 5.15 12.64
CA LYS A 70 17.21 3.89 12.71
C LYS A 70 16.32 2.65 12.72
N THR A 71 15.09 2.75 13.21
CA THR A 71 14.15 1.63 13.32
C THR A 71 13.48 1.27 11.99
N ILE A 72 13.47 2.19 11.02
CA ILE A 72 12.98 1.97 9.65
C ILE A 72 13.65 0.74 9.05
N ILE A 73 14.98 0.65 9.16
CA ILE A 73 15.77 -0.48 8.64
C ILE A 73 15.25 -1.81 9.17
N ARG A 74 14.94 -1.89 10.48
CA ARG A 74 14.45 -3.11 11.12
C ARG A 74 13.11 -3.56 10.53
N TYR A 75 12.18 -2.63 10.31
CA TYR A 75 10.86 -2.97 9.79
C TYR A 75 10.89 -3.29 8.30
N VAL A 76 11.66 -2.56 7.50
CA VAL A 76 11.83 -2.88 6.07
C VAL A 76 12.53 -4.22 5.88
N GLN A 77 13.52 -4.57 6.71
CA GLN A 77 14.12 -5.92 6.69
C GLN A 77 13.11 -7.01 7.07
N GLY A 78 12.21 -6.73 8.01
CA GLY A 78 11.10 -7.62 8.35
C GLY A 78 10.13 -7.82 7.17
N LEU A 79 9.80 -6.73 6.47
CA LEU A 79 8.96 -6.73 5.27
C LEU A 79 9.63 -7.54 4.14
N LYS A 80 10.92 -7.33 3.91
CA LYS A 80 11.73 -8.13 2.97
C LYS A 80 11.68 -9.63 3.28
N LYS A 81 11.84 -10.02 4.56
CA LYS A 81 11.74 -11.44 4.98
C LYS A 81 10.38 -12.05 4.68
N LYS A 82 9.32 -11.23 4.66
CA LYS A 82 7.97 -11.62 4.24
C LYS A 82 7.72 -11.51 2.72
N LYS A 83 8.77 -11.25 1.93
CA LYS A 83 8.72 -11.01 0.49
C LYS A 83 7.83 -9.82 0.11
N VAL A 84 7.79 -8.79 0.97
CA VAL A 84 7.09 -7.54 0.69
C VAL A 84 8.09 -6.57 0.07
N ILE A 85 7.77 -6.08 -1.13
CA ILE A 85 8.49 -5.02 -1.82
C ILE A 85 7.95 -3.68 -1.32
N VAL A 86 8.83 -2.77 -0.91
CA VAL A 86 8.43 -1.44 -0.41
C VAL A 86 8.85 -0.39 -1.43
N ILE A 87 7.88 0.32 -1.98
CA ILE A 87 8.07 1.35 -3.00
C ILE A 87 7.78 2.71 -2.34
N PRO A 88 8.82 3.44 -1.90
CA PRO A 88 8.64 4.77 -1.34
C PRO A 88 8.44 5.81 -2.45
N VAL A 89 7.36 6.58 -2.35
CA VAL A 89 7.07 7.77 -3.14
C VAL A 89 7.23 8.99 -2.22
N GLY A 90 8.35 9.69 -2.38
CA GLY A 90 8.67 10.90 -1.63
C GLY A 90 7.98 12.12 -2.21
N LEU A 91 7.15 12.77 -1.40
CA LEU A 91 6.37 13.95 -1.74
C LEU A 91 7.04 15.19 -1.16
N GLY A 92 7.76 15.93 -2.00
CA GLY A 92 8.44 17.17 -1.61
C GLY A 92 7.48 18.29 -1.18
N PRO A 93 8.03 19.37 -0.60
CA PRO A 93 9.46 19.62 -0.38
C PRO A 93 10.01 19.00 0.92
N HIS A 94 9.16 18.43 1.77
CA HIS A 94 9.53 18.02 3.13
C HIS A 94 9.97 16.55 3.25
N ALA A 95 9.82 15.75 2.20
CA ALA A 95 10.21 14.34 2.21
C ALA A 95 11.72 14.17 2.45
N SER A 96 12.09 13.32 3.41
CA SER A 96 13.50 13.06 3.72
C SER A 96 14.12 12.08 2.74
N LEU A 97 15.01 12.59 1.87
CA LEU A 97 15.78 11.77 0.94
C LEU A 97 16.65 10.71 1.65
N LYS A 98 17.18 11.06 2.83
CA LYS A 98 17.98 10.13 3.64
C LYS A 98 17.15 8.91 4.03
N GLN A 99 15.94 9.13 4.52
CA GLN A 99 15.01 8.07 4.88
C GLN A 99 14.62 7.21 3.69
N ILE A 100 14.26 7.82 2.56
CA ILE A 100 13.85 7.09 1.36
C ILE A 100 14.97 6.18 0.86
N ARG A 101 16.21 6.69 0.83
CA ARG A 101 17.40 5.89 0.48
C ARG A 101 17.67 4.76 1.47
N LEU A 102 17.30 4.91 2.75
CA LEU A 102 17.42 3.81 3.72
C LEU A 102 16.49 2.65 3.36
N ILE A 103 15.27 2.94 2.89
CA ILE A 103 14.28 1.94 2.46
C ILE A 103 14.74 1.26 1.17
N GLU A 104 15.14 2.05 0.17
CA GLU A 104 15.62 1.59 -1.14
C GLU A 104 16.81 0.63 -1.01
N LYS A 105 17.78 0.94 -0.12
CA LYS A 105 18.95 0.09 0.09
C LYS A 105 18.67 -1.28 0.72
N GLN A 106 17.46 -1.55 1.24
CA GLN A 106 17.19 -2.83 1.90
C GLN A 106 16.94 -3.99 0.91
N ALA A 107 16.45 -3.70 -0.29
CA ALA A 107 16.16 -4.72 -1.30
C ALA A 107 16.29 -4.12 -2.71
N PRO A 108 16.85 -4.85 -3.70
CA PRO A 108 17.00 -4.34 -5.06
C PRO A 108 15.66 -4.00 -5.74
N GLU A 109 14.56 -4.62 -5.29
CA GLU A 109 13.21 -4.37 -5.76
C GLU A 109 12.56 -3.11 -5.13
N ASN A 110 13.20 -2.49 -4.13
CA ASN A 110 12.65 -1.28 -3.49
C ASN A 110 13.04 -0.03 -4.30
N LYS A 111 12.48 0.20 -5.50
CA LYS A 111 12.71 1.45 -6.24
C LYS A 111 11.98 2.63 -5.59
N ALA A 112 12.70 3.73 -5.37
CA ALA A 112 12.11 4.97 -4.90
C ALA A 112 11.66 5.89 -6.04
N PHE A 113 10.56 6.63 -5.82
CA PHE A 113 10.12 7.72 -6.69
C PHE A 113 10.18 9.03 -5.89
N LEU A 114 11.00 9.97 -6.34
CA LEU A 114 11.13 11.28 -5.70
C LEU A 114 10.40 12.31 -6.55
N LEU A 115 9.49 13.04 -5.91
CA LEU A 115 8.66 14.07 -6.53
C LEU A 115 8.89 15.40 -5.82
N SER A 116 8.80 16.51 -6.56
CA SER A 116 8.88 17.84 -5.94
C SER A 116 7.65 18.15 -5.09
N GLY A 117 6.53 17.49 -5.36
CA GLY A 117 5.28 17.56 -4.61
C GLY A 117 4.20 16.66 -5.21
N VAL A 118 3.00 16.66 -4.61
CA VAL A 118 1.89 15.77 -5.00
C VAL A 118 1.38 15.98 -6.43
N ASN A 119 1.57 17.17 -7.02
CA ASN A 119 1.09 17.44 -8.38
C ASN A 119 1.82 16.60 -9.44
N GLU A 120 3.03 16.13 -9.16
CA GLU A 120 3.80 15.30 -10.09
C GLU A 120 3.34 13.83 -10.09
N LEU A 121 2.47 13.42 -9.15
CA LEU A 121 1.95 12.05 -9.09
C LEU A 121 1.26 11.65 -10.39
N GLU A 122 0.48 12.56 -10.99
CA GLU A 122 -0.20 12.29 -12.26
C GLU A 122 0.78 12.09 -13.41
N GLN A 123 1.84 12.91 -13.45
CA GLN A 123 2.86 12.85 -14.50
C GLN A 123 3.71 11.58 -14.41
N ARG A 124 3.95 11.10 -13.19
CA ARG A 124 4.77 9.91 -12.92
C ARG A 124 3.97 8.62 -12.76
N ARG A 125 2.63 8.71 -12.88
CA ARG A 125 1.70 7.59 -12.71
C ARG A 125 2.04 6.41 -13.59
N ASP A 126 2.24 6.64 -14.88
CA ASP A 126 2.46 5.55 -15.83
C ASP A 126 3.81 4.86 -15.59
N GLU A 127 4.83 5.61 -15.15
CA GLU A 127 6.10 5.02 -14.72
C GLU A 127 5.95 4.16 -13.47
N ILE A 128 5.22 4.63 -12.45
CA ILE A 128 4.96 3.88 -11.22
C ILE A 128 4.17 2.60 -11.54
N LEU A 129 3.13 2.70 -12.37
CA LEU A 129 2.33 1.54 -12.79
C LEU A 129 3.14 0.53 -13.58
N ASN A 130 3.95 0.97 -14.54
CA ASN A 130 4.80 0.07 -15.31
C ASN A 130 5.80 -0.65 -14.40
N TYR A 131 6.37 0.05 -13.42
CA TYR A 131 7.24 -0.60 -12.44
C TYR A 131 6.51 -1.65 -11.60
N LEU A 132 5.27 -1.37 -11.16
CA LEU A 132 4.45 -2.37 -10.47
C LEU A 132 4.19 -3.60 -11.34
N CYS A 133 3.97 -3.44 -12.65
CA CYS A 133 3.80 -4.55 -13.60
C CYS A 133 5.07 -5.40 -13.76
N ASP A 134 6.25 -4.76 -13.76
CA ASP A 134 7.54 -5.43 -14.00
C ASP A 134 8.01 -6.23 -12.78
N LEU A 135 7.54 -5.88 -11.58
CA LEU A 135 7.86 -6.59 -10.34
C LEU A 135 7.20 -7.96 -10.22
N VAL A 136 6.24 -8.27 -11.08
CA VAL A 136 5.41 -9.47 -10.96
C VAL A 136 5.73 -10.41 -12.10
N PRO A 137 6.23 -11.62 -11.83
CA PRO A 137 6.39 -12.62 -12.87
C PRO A 137 5.01 -13.00 -13.42
N ASP A 138 4.89 -13.03 -14.75
CA ASP A 138 3.68 -13.51 -15.41
C ASP A 138 3.39 -14.94 -14.95
N ILE A 139 2.20 -15.19 -14.39
CA ILE A 139 1.77 -16.55 -14.12
C ILE A 139 1.50 -17.18 -15.49
N PRO A 140 2.15 -18.31 -15.86
CA PRO A 140 1.80 -19.00 -17.09
C PRO A 140 0.34 -19.43 -16.99
N VAL A 141 -0.51 -18.83 -17.83
CA VAL A 141 -1.90 -19.24 -17.98
C VAL A 141 -1.88 -20.73 -18.32
N VAL A 142 -2.38 -21.58 -17.42
CA VAL A 142 -2.58 -22.99 -17.73
C VAL A 142 -3.56 -23.05 -18.88
N THR A 143 -3.05 -23.38 -20.06
CA THR A 143 -3.83 -23.56 -21.29
C THR A 143 -4.74 -24.76 -21.09
N VAL A 144 -5.96 -24.51 -20.61
CA VAL A 144 -7.05 -25.47 -20.77
C VAL A 144 -7.37 -25.48 -22.27
N PRO A 145 -7.23 -26.61 -23.00
CA PRO A 145 -7.55 -26.64 -24.41
C PRO A 145 -9.07 -26.48 -24.55
N SER A 146 -9.53 -25.28 -24.88
CA SER A 146 -10.92 -25.09 -25.32
C SER A 146 -11.03 -25.52 -26.78
N PRO A 147 -12.09 -26.26 -27.19
CA PRO A 147 -12.24 -26.70 -28.57
C PRO A 147 -12.39 -25.49 -29.49
N VAL A 148 -11.58 -25.48 -30.54
CA VAL A 148 -11.49 -24.44 -31.56
C VAL A 148 -12.84 -24.28 -32.27
N VAL A 149 -13.42 -23.07 -32.22
CA VAL A 149 -14.33 -22.59 -33.27
C VAL A 149 -13.60 -21.48 -34.00
N GLN A 150 -13.17 -21.77 -35.22
CA GLN A 150 -12.47 -20.82 -36.09
C GLN A 150 -13.44 -19.70 -36.50
N VAL A 151 -13.10 -18.45 -36.19
CA VAL A 151 -13.64 -17.29 -36.90
C VAL A 151 -12.49 -16.39 -37.34
N THR A 152 -12.54 -16.10 -38.63
CA THR A 152 -11.69 -15.31 -39.52
C THR A 152 -10.94 -14.12 -38.89
N VAL A 153 -9.63 -14.05 -39.19
CA VAL A 153 -8.70 -13.00 -38.79
C VAL A 153 -9.00 -11.69 -39.55
N SER A 154 -8.95 -10.55 -38.87
CA SER A 154 -8.76 -9.22 -39.48
C SER A 154 -7.57 -8.53 -38.80
N PRO A 155 -6.55 -8.07 -39.55
CA PRO A 155 -5.41 -7.37 -38.98
C PRO A 155 -5.67 -5.87 -39.03
N GLU A 156 -5.74 -5.24 -37.86
CA GLU A 156 -5.45 -3.83 -37.54
C GLU A 156 -6.36 -3.38 -36.41
N LEU A 157 -5.80 -3.29 -35.20
CA LEU A 157 -6.10 -2.24 -34.24
C LEU A 157 -4.95 -2.23 -33.24
N MET A 158 -4.23 -1.11 -33.25
CA MET A 158 -3.04 -0.84 -32.46
C MET A 158 -3.29 -1.19 -30.99
N ALA A 159 -2.59 -2.20 -30.48
CA ALA A 159 -2.57 -2.49 -29.06
C ALA A 159 -1.88 -1.32 -28.34
N SER A 160 -2.67 -0.56 -27.59
CA SER A 160 -2.14 0.40 -26.61
C SER A 160 -1.52 -0.39 -25.45
N PRO A 161 -0.21 -0.26 -25.17
CA PRO A 161 0.42 -1.04 -24.11
C PRO A 161 0.32 -0.25 -22.80
N THR A 162 -0.80 -0.33 -22.06
CA THR A 162 -0.84 0.20 -20.67
C THR A 162 -2.05 -0.19 -19.82
N SER A 163 -2.81 -1.24 -20.19
CA SER A 163 -3.81 -1.78 -19.27
C SER A 163 -3.24 -2.97 -18.50
N LEU A 164 -3.14 -2.84 -17.18
CA LEU A 164 -2.87 -3.92 -16.23
C LEU A 164 -3.87 -5.10 -16.34
N HIS A 165 -4.95 -4.95 -17.11
CA HIS A 165 -5.99 -5.98 -17.30
C HIS A 165 -5.53 -7.21 -18.11
N SER A 166 -4.40 -7.15 -18.82
CA SER A 166 -3.98 -8.24 -19.70
C SER A 166 -3.01 -9.24 -19.06
N ARG A 167 -2.59 -9.03 -17.80
CA ARG A 167 -1.68 -9.93 -17.08
C ARG A 167 -2.40 -10.55 -15.88
N HIS A 168 -2.48 -11.88 -15.84
CA HIS A 168 -2.98 -12.61 -14.68
C HIS A 168 -1.96 -12.50 -13.53
N MET A 169 -2.16 -11.52 -12.66
CA MET A 169 -1.28 -11.27 -11.52
C MET A 169 -2.03 -11.51 -10.21
N ILE A 170 -1.42 -12.29 -9.32
CA ILE A 170 -1.91 -12.48 -7.95
C ILE A 170 -1.09 -11.57 -7.04
N LEU A 171 -1.72 -10.50 -6.54
CA LEU A 171 -1.05 -9.47 -5.75
C LEU A 171 -1.81 -9.11 -4.48
N ASP A 172 -1.05 -8.77 -3.45
CA ASP A 172 -1.51 -8.05 -2.28
C ASP A 172 -0.82 -6.69 -2.25
N VAL A 173 -1.58 -5.62 -2.54
CA VAL A 173 -1.07 -4.24 -2.58
C VAL A 173 -1.62 -3.47 -1.39
N VAL A 174 -0.73 -2.90 -0.58
CA VAL A 174 -1.11 -1.93 0.45
C VAL A 174 -0.70 -0.52 0.02
N PHE A 175 -1.68 0.38 -0.03
CA PHE A 175 -1.44 1.82 -0.16
C PHE A 175 -1.28 2.41 1.23
N VAL A 176 -0.13 3.03 1.47
CA VAL A 176 0.22 3.67 2.73
C VAL A 176 0.28 5.17 2.50
N LEU A 177 -0.78 5.88 2.89
CA LEU A 177 -0.95 7.31 2.63
C LEU A 177 -0.57 8.13 3.87
N GLU A 178 0.33 9.10 3.70
CA GLU A 178 0.55 10.10 4.74
C GLU A 178 -0.59 11.12 4.78
N GLY A 179 -1.28 11.19 5.91
CA GLY A 179 -2.37 12.14 6.20
C GLY A 179 -1.98 13.14 7.29
N SER A 180 -0.72 13.59 7.27
CA SER A 180 -0.16 14.53 8.24
C SER A 180 -0.45 15.99 7.85
N ASP A 181 -0.29 16.89 8.82
CA ASP A 181 -0.41 18.34 8.58
C ASP A 181 0.69 18.88 7.64
N LYS A 182 1.80 18.15 7.46
CA LYS A 182 2.82 18.46 6.44
C LYS A 182 2.33 18.25 5.02
N ILE A 183 1.45 17.26 4.82
CA ILE A 183 0.75 17.06 3.56
C ILE A 183 -0.39 18.08 3.44
N GLY A 184 -1.24 18.17 4.47
CA GLY A 184 -2.46 18.96 4.44
C GLY A 184 -3.56 18.34 3.57
N GLU A 185 -4.81 18.69 3.86
CA GLU A 185 -5.99 18.06 3.24
C GLU A 185 -6.02 18.11 1.71
N ALA A 186 -5.67 19.26 1.12
CA ALA A 186 -5.68 19.42 -0.34
C ALA A 186 -4.71 18.47 -1.05
N ASN A 187 -3.51 18.27 -0.49
CA ASN A 187 -2.52 17.37 -1.08
C ASN A 187 -2.80 15.91 -0.74
N PHE A 188 -3.42 15.65 0.42
CA PHE A 188 -3.93 14.31 0.74
C PHE A 188 -4.97 13.87 -0.28
N ASN A 189 -5.89 14.76 -0.66
CA ASN A 189 -6.91 14.47 -1.66
C ASN A 189 -6.30 14.14 -3.03
N LYS A 190 -5.24 14.84 -3.46
CA LYS A 190 -4.48 14.49 -4.67
C LYS A 190 -3.81 13.12 -4.57
N SER A 191 -3.27 12.78 -3.40
CA SER A 191 -2.69 11.45 -3.15
C SER A 191 -3.75 10.35 -3.19
N LYS A 192 -4.96 10.63 -2.69
CA LYS A 192 -6.14 9.76 -2.76
C LYS A 192 -6.61 9.57 -4.20
N GLU A 193 -6.71 10.66 -4.97
CA GLU A 193 -7.07 10.62 -6.40
C GLU A 193 -6.06 9.79 -7.20
N PHE A 194 -4.76 9.99 -6.98
CA PHE A 194 -3.71 9.15 -7.57
C PHE A 194 -3.91 7.66 -7.25
N MET A 195 -4.13 7.32 -5.98
CA MET A 195 -4.41 5.94 -5.56
C MET A 195 -5.65 5.39 -6.26
N GLU A 196 -6.74 6.16 -6.35
CA GLU A 196 -7.97 5.77 -7.05
C GLU A 196 -7.70 5.45 -8.53
N GLN A 197 -6.94 6.32 -9.22
CA GLN A 197 -6.54 6.11 -10.62
C GLN A 197 -5.68 4.84 -10.81
N VAL A 198 -4.79 4.54 -9.85
CA VAL A 198 -3.99 3.31 -9.87
C VAL A 198 -4.88 2.08 -9.68
N ILE A 199 -5.76 2.09 -8.67
CA ILE A 199 -6.70 0.98 -8.39
C ILE A 199 -7.62 0.72 -9.59
N GLN A 200 -8.09 1.77 -10.27
CA GLN A 200 -8.96 1.65 -11.44
C GLN A 200 -8.32 0.77 -12.53
N ARG A 201 -7.00 0.89 -12.71
CA ARG A 201 -6.23 0.17 -13.74
C ARG A 201 -5.88 -1.25 -13.33
N MET A 202 -5.76 -1.53 -12.04
CA MET A 202 -5.49 -2.87 -11.50
C MET A 202 -6.67 -3.83 -11.71
N ASP A 203 -6.39 -5.11 -11.95
CA ASP A 203 -7.40 -6.18 -11.97
C ASP A 203 -7.77 -6.65 -10.55
N VAL A 204 -8.46 -5.78 -9.82
CA VAL A 204 -8.89 -6.02 -8.45
C VAL A 204 -10.03 -7.04 -8.40
N GLY A 205 -9.81 -8.13 -7.67
CA GLY A 205 -10.78 -9.21 -7.53
C GLY A 205 -10.38 -10.23 -6.49
N GLN A 206 -11.34 -11.05 -6.05
CA GLN A 206 -11.15 -12.03 -4.97
C GLN A 206 -10.03 -13.05 -5.24
N HIS A 207 -9.72 -13.35 -6.51
CA HIS A 207 -8.70 -14.32 -6.89
C HIS A 207 -7.43 -13.69 -7.50
N ASN A 208 -7.43 -12.36 -7.70
CA ASN A 208 -6.38 -11.66 -8.44
C ASN A 208 -5.70 -10.66 -7.50
N ILE A 209 -5.95 -9.36 -7.67
CA ILE A 209 -5.34 -8.30 -6.86
C ILE A 209 -6.22 -7.96 -5.66
N HIS A 210 -5.66 -8.07 -4.45
CA HIS A 210 -6.25 -7.58 -3.21
C HIS A 210 -5.62 -6.25 -2.81
N ILE A 211 -6.45 -5.36 -2.26
CA ILE A 211 -6.06 -4.01 -1.86
C ILE A 211 -6.28 -3.84 -0.34
N SER A 212 -5.31 -3.20 0.31
CA SER A 212 -5.48 -2.61 1.64
C SER A 212 -5.05 -1.15 1.59
N ILE A 213 -5.70 -0.30 2.36
CA ILE A 213 -5.45 1.13 2.40
C ILE A 213 -5.30 1.53 3.86
N ILE A 214 -4.16 2.12 4.19
CA ILE A 214 -3.90 2.68 5.51
C ILE A 214 -3.48 4.14 5.36
N GLN A 215 -3.98 4.98 6.27
CA GLN A 215 -3.60 6.37 6.42
C GLN A 215 -2.76 6.51 7.70
N TYR A 216 -1.68 7.30 7.66
CA TYR A 216 -0.87 7.57 8.86
C TYR A 216 -0.53 9.05 9.04
N SER A 217 -0.51 9.47 10.30
CA SER A 217 0.11 10.70 10.80
C SER A 217 0.77 10.32 12.13
N TYR A 218 0.50 11.03 13.22
CA TYR A 218 0.81 10.59 14.58
C TYR A 218 0.19 9.23 14.93
N ALA A 219 -0.85 8.76 14.24
CA ALA A 219 -1.42 7.42 14.40
C ALA A 219 -1.70 6.75 13.06
N VAL A 220 -1.72 5.41 13.03
CA VAL A 220 -2.08 4.64 11.84
C VAL A 220 -3.57 4.27 11.90
N THR A 221 -4.29 4.54 10.82
CA THR A 221 -5.68 4.15 10.64
C THR A 221 -5.83 3.24 9.44
N VAL A 222 -6.55 2.14 9.62
CA VAL A 222 -6.97 1.27 8.51
C VAL A 222 -8.23 1.86 7.90
N GLU A 223 -8.15 2.23 6.62
CA GLU A 223 -9.30 2.73 5.86
C GLU A 223 -9.98 1.61 5.06
N PHE A 224 -9.19 0.63 4.62
CA PHE A 224 -9.66 -0.58 3.94
C PHE A 224 -8.70 -1.76 4.14
N SER A 225 -9.23 -2.95 4.36
CA SER A 225 -8.47 -4.13 4.77
C SER A 225 -8.58 -5.29 3.78
N PHE A 226 -7.52 -6.12 3.67
CA PHE A 226 -7.53 -7.33 2.83
C PHE A 226 -8.64 -8.33 3.21
N ASN A 227 -9.14 -8.30 4.45
CA ASN A 227 -10.24 -9.18 4.88
C ASN A 227 -11.64 -8.69 4.50
N GLU A 228 -11.75 -7.49 3.92
CA GLU A 228 -13.00 -6.97 3.37
C GLU A 228 -13.22 -7.48 1.94
N THR A 229 -14.42 -7.26 1.39
CA THR A 229 -14.78 -7.70 0.03
C THR A 229 -13.84 -7.10 -1.02
N GLN A 230 -13.06 -7.95 -1.70
CA GLN A 230 -12.10 -7.54 -2.73
C GLN A 230 -12.77 -7.40 -4.09
N SER A 231 -13.67 -6.42 -4.21
CA SER A 231 -14.34 -6.02 -5.45
C SER A 231 -13.91 -4.61 -5.83
N LYS A 232 -13.50 -4.42 -7.09
CA LYS A 232 -13.11 -3.09 -7.61
C LYS A 232 -14.14 -2.01 -7.29
N ARG A 233 -15.42 -2.27 -7.59
CA ARG A 233 -16.53 -1.33 -7.33
C ARG A 233 -16.63 -0.97 -5.84
N TYR A 234 -16.64 -1.97 -4.97
CA TYR A 234 -16.77 -1.75 -3.52
C TYR A 234 -15.56 -0.99 -2.95
N ILE A 235 -14.36 -1.31 -3.41
CA ILE A 235 -13.13 -0.61 -2.98
C ILE A 235 -13.18 0.86 -3.40
N LEU A 236 -13.56 1.17 -4.64
CA LEU A 236 -13.67 2.55 -5.12
C LEU A 236 -14.72 3.36 -4.34
N GLU A 237 -15.86 2.75 -4.01
CA GLU A 237 -16.86 3.36 -3.12
C GLU A 237 -16.29 3.68 -1.73
N LYS A 238 -15.44 2.78 -1.18
CA LYS A 238 -14.75 3.02 0.09
C LYS A 238 -13.69 4.11 -0.02
N VAL A 239 -12.91 4.13 -1.11
CA VAL A 239 -11.91 5.17 -1.38
C VAL A 239 -12.53 6.56 -1.36
N GLN A 240 -13.71 6.73 -1.98
CA GLN A 240 -14.41 8.02 -1.97
C GLN A 240 -14.79 8.50 -0.56
N GLN A 241 -15.03 7.58 0.37
CA GLN A 241 -15.39 7.88 1.76
C GLN A 241 -14.17 8.19 2.65
N ILE A 242 -12.95 7.94 2.18
CA ILE A 242 -11.72 8.23 2.93
C ILE A 242 -11.57 9.74 3.07
N ARG A 243 -11.43 10.18 4.32
CA ARG A 243 -11.23 11.58 4.70
C ARG A 243 -9.83 11.79 5.24
N TYR A 244 -9.31 12.99 5.00
CA TYR A 244 -8.12 13.47 5.67
C TYR A 244 -8.34 13.46 7.18
N ARG A 245 -7.46 12.77 7.92
CA ARG A 245 -7.54 12.71 9.39
C ARG A 245 -6.71 13.79 10.07
N GLY A 246 -5.65 14.24 9.41
CA GLY A 246 -4.74 15.25 9.92
C GLY A 246 -4.04 14.88 11.22
N GLY A 247 -3.36 15.88 11.75
CA GLY A 247 -2.50 15.79 12.92
C GLY A 247 -1.02 15.68 12.55
N ASN A 248 -0.18 16.00 13.53
CA ASN A 248 1.26 16.16 13.35
C ASN A 248 1.96 14.89 12.85
#